data_AF-A0AA40ICR7-F1
#
_entry.id   AF-A0AA40ICR7-F1
#
_cell.length_a   1.000
_cell.length_b   1.000
_cell.length_c   1.000
_cell.angle_alpha   90.00
_cell.angle_beta   90.00
_cell.angle_gamma   90.00
#
_symmetry.space_group_name_H-M   'P 1'
#
loop_
_entity.id
_entity.type
_entity.pdbx_description
1 polymer ?
#
loop_
_entity_poly.entity_id
_entity_poly.type
_entity_poly.pdbx_seq_one_letter_code
_entity_poly.pdbx_strand_id
1 'polypeptide(L)'
;MIDLLEMIFQTQKPTWVDRKQLLFTFFNTEELVRIVKEARKWLQTQDPAGILDTDRWARKAFLDEEPDWNPNSEDGRTGLERYRLAFLQVVRARAKKPTNMAKISEVFQKPDESPAAFYERLCEAYRI
;
A
#
# COMPACT_ATOMS: atom_id res chain seq x y z
N MET A 1 -2.76 9.46 -5.50
CA MET A 1 -1.93 8.35 -6.02
C MET A 1 -2.59 6.99 -5.75
N ILE A 2 -2.98 6.68 -4.50
CA ILE A 2 -3.68 5.43 -4.17
C ILE A 2 -4.99 5.29 -4.94
N ASP A 3 -5.81 6.35 -4.99
CA ASP A 3 -7.11 6.30 -5.68
C ASP A 3 -6.95 6.07 -7.20
N LEU A 4 -5.90 6.62 -7.80
CA LEU A 4 -5.56 6.40 -9.21
C LEU A 4 -5.20 4.93 -9.45
N LEU A 5 -4.35 4.36 -8.60
CA LEU A 5 -3.98 2.94 -8.71
C LEU A 5 -5.20 2.04 -8.48
N GLU A 6 -6.00 2.30 -7.45
CA GLU A 6 -7.22 1.56 -7.15
C GLU A 6 -8.20 1.58 -8.34
N MET A 7 -8.42 2.74 -8.94
CA MET A 7 -9.23 2.89 -10.14
C MET A 7 -8.68 2.09 -11.33
N ILE A 8 -7.36 2.16 -11.59
CA ILE A 8 -6.73 1.39 -12.69
C ILE A 8 -6.95 -0.11 -12.48
N PHE A 9 -6.70 -0.61 -11.28
CA PHE A 9 -6.89 -2.03 -10.95
C PHE A 9 -8.33 -2.50 -11.13
N GLN A 10 -9.31 -1.67 -10.79
CA GLN A 10 -10.74 -2.00 -10.90
C GLN A 10 -11.27 -1.91 -12.33
N THR A 11 -10.92 -0.86 -13.06
CA THR A 11 -11.55 -0.53 -14.35
C THR A 11 -10.83 -1.16 -15.52
N GLN A 12 -9.49 -1.18 -15.50
CA GLN A 12 -8.68 -1.60 -16.64
C GLN A 12 -8.29 -3.07 -16.60
N LYS A 13 -8.44 -3.74 -15.44
CA LYS A 13 -8.03 -5.13 -15.22
C LYS A 13 -6.65 -5.43 -15.84
N PRO A 14 -5.61 -4.65 -15.46
CA PRO A 14 -4.31 -4.69 -16.12
C PRO A 14 -3.75 -6.12 -16.15
N THR A 15 -3.06 -6.49 -17.22
CA THR A 15 -2.33 -7.77 -17.31
C THR A 15 -1.22 -7.80 -16.27
N TRP A 16 -0.58 -8.95 -16.06
CA TRP A 16 0.60 -8.98 -15.19
C TRP A 16 1.67 -8.00 -15.70
N VAL A 17 1.99 -8.01 -16.99
CA VAL A 17 2.99 -7.08 -17.56
C VAL A 17 2.66 -5.62 -17.22
N ASP A 18 1.40 -5.20 -17.38
CA ASP A 18 0.96 -3.84 -17.06
C ASP A 18 1.13 -3.50 -15.57
N ARG A 19 0.77 -4.43 -14.67
CA ARG A 19 0.94 -4.24 -13.21
C ARG A 19 2.41 -4.12 -12.83
N LYS A 20 3.27 -4.90 -13.49
CA LYS A 20 4.71 -4.86 -13.29
C LYS A 20 5.29 -3.52 -13.73
N GLN A 21 4.85 -3.04 -14.89
CA GLN A 21 5.23 -1.73 -15.40
C GLN A 21 4.73 -0.60 -14.49
N LEU A 22 3.49 -0.67 -13.99
CA LEU A 22 2.98 0.28 -12.99
C LEU A 22 3.87 0.28 -11.75
N LEU A 23 4.23 -0.90 -11.21
CA LEU A 23 5.13 -1.01 -10.07
C LEU A 23 6.48 -0.33 -10.33
N PHE A 24 7.16 -0.65 -11.43
CA PHE A 24 8.47 -0.06 -11.75
C PHE A 24 8.40 1.43 -12.15
N THR A 25 7.23 1.92 -12.59
CA THR A 25 7.03 3.34 -12.90
C THR A 25 6.84 4.17 -11.63
N PHE A 26 6.13 3.65 -10.63
CA PHE A 26 5.80 4.39 -9.41
C PHE A 26 6.78 4.17 -8.25
N PHE A 27 7.59 3.11 -8.29
CA PHE A 27 8.44 2.70 -7.18
C PHE A 27 9.85 2.37 -7.65
N ASN A 28 10.83 2.82 -6.86
CA ASN A 28 12.21 2.37 -7.03
C ASN A 28 12.44 0.99 -6.40
N THR A 29 13.61 0.40 -6.61
CA THR A 29 13.95 -0.94 -6.14
C THR A 29 13.84 -1.11 -4.61
N GLU A 30 14.27 -0.12 -3.82
CA GLU A 30 14.16 -0.20 -2.35
C GLU A 30 12.71 -0.17 -1.87
N GLU A 31 11.88 0.61 -2.55
CA GLU A 31 10.45 0.70 -2.28
C GLU A 31 9.74 -0.59 -2.67
N LEU A 32 10.12 -1.21 -3.79
CA LEU A 32 9.61 -2.52 -4.20
C LEU A 32 9.97 -3.61 -3.18
N VAL A 33 11.19 -3.64 -2.66
CA VAL A 33 11.58 -4.58 -1.60
C VAL A 33 10.74 -4.39 -0.33
N ARG A 34 10.50 -3.12 0.05
CA ARG A 34 9.60 -2.80 1.16
C ARG A 34 8.16 -3.23 0.87
N ILE A 35 7.70 -3.06 -0.37
CA ILE A 35 6.36 -3.46 -0.80
C ILE A 35 6.15 -4.96 -0.63
N VAL A 36 7.10 -5.77 -1.12
CA VAL A 36 7.03 -7.23 -0.98
C VAL A 36 7.04 -7.64 0.50
N LYS A 37 7.87 -7.00 1.31
CA LYS A 37 7.96 -7.28 2.75
C LYS A 37 6.65 -6.98 3.49
N GLU A 38 6.01 -5.85 3.20
CA GLU A 38 4.74 -5.46 3.83
C GLU A 38 3.56 -6.27 3.27
N ALA A 39 3.54 -6.57 1.97
CA ALA A 39 2.55 -7.47 1.37
C ALA A 39 2.59 -8.85 2.02
N ARG A 40 3.79 -9.40 2.24
CA ARG A 40 3.97 -10.68 2.96
C ARG A 40 3.40 -10.62 4.37
N LYS A 41 3.72 -9.59 5.17
CA LYS A 41 3.16 -9.44 6.52
C LYS A 41 1.64 -9.38 6.49
N TRP A 42 1.08 -8.62 5.54
CA TRP A 42 -0.36 -8.54 5.38
C TRP A 42 -0.96 -9.92 5.06
N LEU A 43 -0.40 -10.67 4.11
CA LEU A 43 -0.87 -12.02 3.78
C LEU A 43 -0.80 -12.99 4.96
N GLN A 44 0.25 -12.92 5.78
CA GLN A 44 0.38 -13.74 6.99
C GLN A 44 -0.74 -13.46 8.00
N THR A 45 -1.24 -12.22 8.06
CA THR A 45 -2.41 -11.90 8.90
C THR A 45 -3.73 -12.38 8.31
N GLN A 46 -3.82 -12.50 6.99
CA GLN A 46 -5.02 -13.00 6.30
C GLN A 46 -5.09 -14.52 6.24
N ASP A 47 -3.96 -15.22 6.38
CA ASP A 47 -3.89 -16.68 6.43
C ASP A 47 -3.17 -17.16 7.71
N PRO A 48 -3.82 -17.05 8.88
CA PRO A 48 -3.23 -17.47 10.15
C PRO A 48 -3.01 -18.98 10.24
N ALA A 49 -3.67 -19.76 9.38
CA ALA A 49 -3.49 -21.21 9.30
C ALA A 49 -2.20 -21.61 8.58
N GLY A 50 -1.52 -20.66 7.89
CA GLY A 50 -0.25 -20.90 7.21
C GLY A 50 -0.36 -21.89 6.05
N ILE A 51 -1.54 -21.98 5.43
CA ILE A 51 -1.80 -22.88 4.30
C ILE A 51 -1.08 -22.38 3.05
N LEU A 52 -1.00 -21.06 2.89
CA LEU A 52 -0.33 -20.37 1.80
C LEU A 52 1.13 -20.07 2.18
N ASP A 53 2.05 -20.45 1.30
CA ASP A 53 3.42 -19.91 1.33
C ASP A 53 3.39 -18.42 0.93
N THR A 54 3.16 -17.58 1.94
CA THR A 54 3.01 -16.11 1.80
C THR A 54 4.28 -15.44 1.27
N ASP A 55 5.45 -16.00 1.55
CA ASP A 55 6.75 -15.45 1.12
C ASP A 55 6.98 -15.74 -0.36
N ARG A 56 6.76 -16.97 -0.80
CA ARG A 56 6.79 -17.34 -2.22
C ARG A 56 5.70 -16.62 -3.01
N TRP A 57 4.49 -16.53 -2.47
CA TRP A 57 3.38 -15.83 -3.12
C TRP A 57 3.71 -14.36 -3.33
N ALA A 58 4.22 -13.65 -2.29
CA ALA A 58 4.53 -12.23 -2.40
C ALA A 58 5.66 -11.96 -3.40
N ARG A 59 6.72 -12.77 -3.42
CA ARG A 59 7.78 -12.61 -4.42
C ARG A 59 7.28 -12.87 -5.84
N LYS A 60 6.54 -13.97 -6.06
CA LYS A 60 5.95 -14.30 -7.37
C LYS A 60 5.03 -13.19 -7.87
N ALA A 61 4.16 -12.70 -7.00
CA ALA A 61 3.15 -11.72 -7.36
C ALA A 61 3.71 -10.32 -7.71
N PHE A 62 4.81 -9.91 -7.07
CA PHE A 62 5.33 -8.55 -7.20
C PHE A 62 6.64 -8.45 -8.00
N LEU A 63 7.47 -9.49 -8.07
CA LEU A 63 8.84 -9.40 -8.59
C LEU A 63 9.24 -10.51 -9.56
N ASP A 64 8.92 -11.77 -9.27
CA ASP A 64 9.58 -12.90 -9.95
C ASP A 64 8.97 -13.19 -11.33
N GLU A 65 7.82 -13.86 -11.37
CA GLU A 65 7.27 -14.48 -12.58
C GLU A 65 5.76 -14.42 -12.62
N GLU A 66 5.17 -14.58 -13.82
CA GLU A 66 3.73 -14.60 -13.98
C GLU A 66 3.06 -15.62 -13.06
N PRO A 67 2.20 -15.17 -12.12
CA PRO A 67 1.36 -16.11 -11.45
C PRO A 67 0.40 -16.71 -12.46
N ASP A 68 0.21 -18.02 -12.37
CA ASP A 68 -0.73 -18.87 -13.11
C ASP A 68 -2.19 -18.60 -12.72
N TRP A 69 -2.50 -17.40 -12.22
CA TRP A 69 -3.83 -17.00 -11.79
C TRP A 69 -4.71 -16.78 -13.02
N ASN A 70 -5.45 -17.81 -13.39
CA ASN A 70 -6.47 -17.72 -14.42
C ASN A 70 -7.62 -16.78 -13.96
N PRO A 71 -7.85 -15.62 -14.62
CA PRO A 71 -8.91 -14.69 -14.23
C PRO A 71 -10.32 -15.29 -14.28
N ASN A 72 -10.48 -16.41 -15.01
CA ASN A 72 -11.73 -17.12 -15.17
C ASN A 72 -11.94 -18.23 -14.12
N SER A 73 -10.90 -18.63 -13.36
CA SER A 73 -11.05 -19.59 -12.26
C SER A 73 -11.29 -18.88 -10.93
N GLU A 74 -11.95 -19.58 -10.01
CA GLU A 74 -12.20 -19.06 -8.66
C GLU A 74 -10.90 -18.79 -7.89
N ASP A 75 -9.95 -19.72 -7.97
CA ASP A 75 -8.61 -19.56 -7.37
C ASP A 75 -7.85 -18.37 -7.96
N GLY A 76 -7.92 -18.19 -9.28
CA GLY A 76 -7.24 -17.09 -9.95
C GLY A 76 -7.87 -15.74 -9.62
N ARG A 77 -9.21 -15.64 -9.55
CA ARG A 77 -9.89 -14.42 -9.05
C ARG A 77 -9.51 -14.10 -7.61
N THR A 78 -9.42 -15.12 -6.76
CA THR A 78 -8.99 -14.97 -5.37
C THR A 78 -7.53 -14.49 -5.29
N GLY A 79 -6.63 -15.04 -6.11
CA GLY A 79 -5.25 -14.59 -6.22
C GLY A 79 -5.15 -13.13 -6.68
N LEU A 80 -5.92 -12.75 -7.69
CA LEU A 80 -5.99 -11.38 -8.22
C LEU A 80 -6.49 -10.38 -7.18
N GLU A 81 -7.53 -10.72 -6.42
CA GLU A 81 -8.05 -9.83 -5.38
C GLU A 81 -7.08 -9.71 -4.20
N ARG A 82 -6.45 -10.81 -3.79
CA ARG A 82 -5.37 -10.77 -2.78
C ARG A 82 -4.23 -9.86 -3.22
N TYR A 83 -3.85 -9.90 -4.50
CA TYR A 83 -2.83 -9.00 -5.04
C TYR A 83 -3.25 -7.54 -4.97
N ARG A 84 -4.47 -7.22 -5.43
CA ARG A 84 -5.01 -5.87 -5.37
C ARG A 84 -5.02 -5.33 -3.94
N LEU A 85 -5.54 -6.12 -2.99
CA LEU A 85 -5.62 -5.73 -1.60
C LEU A 85 -4.24 -5.57 -0.97
N ALA A 86 -3.34 -6.55 -1.14
CA ALA A 86 -1.98 -6.47 -0.61
C ALA A 86 -1.25 -5.23 -1.15
N PHE A 87 -1.36 -4.95 -2.44
CA PHE A 87 -0.78 -3.77 -3.06
C PHE A 87 -1.35 -2.48 -2.47
N LEU A 88 -2.67 -2.33 -2.40
CA LEU A 88 -3.30 -1.13 -1.85
C LEU A 88 -2.94 -0.90 -0.38
N GLN A 89 -2.85 -1.95 0.43
CA GLN A 89 -2.45 -1.84 1.83
C GLN A 89 -1.03 -1.31 1.97
N VAL A 90 -0.12 -1.80 1.14
CA VAL A 90 1.27 -1.35 1.12
C VAL A 90 1.37 0.12 0.69
N VAL A 91 0.68 0.51 -0.39
CA VAL A 91 0.71 1.91 -0.86
C VAL A 91 0.06 2.83 0.18
N ARG A 92 -1.02 2.41 0.86
CA ARG A 92 -1.63 3.14 1.98
C ARG A 92 -0.67 3.29 3.16
N ALA A 93 0.05 2.22 3.52
CA ALA A 93 1.05 2.27 4.58
C ALA A 93 2.21 3.23 4.24
N ARG A 94 2.60 3.33 2.97
CA ARG A 94 3.60 4.32 2.51
C ARG A 94 3.06 5.74 2.46
N ALA A 95 1.82 5.93 2.01
CA ALA A 95 1.19 7.25 1.94
C ALA A 95 0.95 7.85 3.34
N LYS A 96 0.82 7.01 4.37
CA LYS A 96 1.02 7.43 5.76
C LYS A 96 2.49 7.78 5.94
N LYS A 97 2.85 9.03 5.65
CA LYS A 97 4.16 9.55 6.03
C LYS A 97 4.34 9.36 7.53
N PRO A 98 5.55 8.97 7.99
CA PRO A 98 5.83 8.94 9.42
C PRO A 98 5.60 10.35 9.95
N THR A 99 4.64 10.45 10.86
CA THR A 99 4.26 11.69 11.51
C THR A 99 5.52 12.33 12.11
N ASN A 100 5.90 13.51 11.63
CA ASN A 100 7.10 14.19 12.09
C ASN A 100 6.86 14.73 13.50
N MET A 101 7.14 13.89 14.51
CA MET A 101 6.90 14.21 15.92
C MET A 101 7.68 15.44 16.38
N ALA A 102 8.85 15.72 15.79
CA ALA A 102 9.60 16.94 16.08
C ALA A 102 8.80 18.19 15.66
N LYS A 103 8.26 18.20 14.43
CA LYS A 103 7.38 19.29 13.97
C LYS A 103 6.13 19.45 14.81
N ILE A 104 5.52 18.35 15.27
CA ILE A 104 4.32 18.43 16.11
C ILE A 104 4.65 18.99 17.50
N SER A 105 5.80 18.61 18.06
CA SER A 105 6.26 19.13 19.35
C SER A 105 6.57 20.63 19.34
N GLU A 106 6.69 21.25 18.17
CA GLU A 106 6.88 22.69 18.00
C GLU A 106 5.55 23.47 17.88
N VAL A 107 4.41 22.79 17.78
CA VAL A 107 3.09 23.43 17.64
C VAL A 107 2.50 23.73 19.02
N PHE A 108 2.76 24.94 19.52
CA PHE A 108 2.13 25.48 20.73
C PHE A 108 1.06 26.53 20.40
N GLN A 109 0.05 26.64 21.25
CA GLN A 109 -0.96 27.69 21.14
C GLN A 109 -0.33 29.03 21.51
N LYS A 110 -0.46 30.01 20.62
CA LYS A 110 0.06 31.35 20.89
C LYS A 110 -0.90 32.12 21.82
N PRO A 111 -0.42 33.13 22.58
CA PRO A 111 -1.25 33.88 23.53
C PRO A 111 -2.43 34.61 22.89
N ASP A 112 -2.28 35.02 21.62
CA ASP A 112 -3.23 35.77 20.82
C ASP A 112 -4.05 34.88 19.87
N GLU A 113 -3.83 33.56 19.92
CA GLU A 113 -4.45 32.61 19.01
C GLU A 113 -5.71 31.97 19.61
N SER A 114 -6.78 31.95 18.82
CA SER A 114 -8.02 31.29 19.21
C SER A 114 -7.82 29.76 19.28
N PRO A 115 -8.55 29.05 20.17
CA PRO A 115 -8.47 27.59 20.25
C PRO A 115 -8.75 26.87 18.92
N ALA A 116 -9.62 27.43 18.07
CA ALA A 116 -9.92 26.87 16.76
C ALA A 116 -8.75 26.99 15.78
N ALA A 117 -8.09 28.16 15.73
CA ALA A 117 -6.92 28.38 14.87
C ALA A 117 -5.74 27.50 15.28
N PHE A 118 -5.55 27.31 16.60
CA PHE A 118 -4.55 26.36 17.12
C PHE A 118 -4.85 24.93 16.68
N TYR A 119 -6.10 24.49 16.80
CA TYR A 119 -6.52 23.14 16.40
C TYR A 119 -6.29 22.90 14.89
N GLU A 120 -6.60 23.87 14.04
CA GLU A 120 -6.35 23.76 12.60
C GLU A 120 -4.86 23.57 12.28
N ARG A 121 -3.96 24.36 12.88
CA ARG A 121 -2.51 24.19 12.71
C ARG A 121 -2.01 22.85 13.22
N LEU A 122 -2.55 22.37 14.34
CA LEU A 122 -2.21 21.07 14.89
C LEU A 122 -2.65 19.95 13.94
N CYS A 123 -3.88 19.99 13.41
CA CYS A 123 -4.36 19.04 12.41
C CYS A 123 -3.54 19.07 11.12
N GLU A 124 -3.11 20.25 10.69
CA GLU A 124 -2.26 20.41 9.53
C GLU A 124 -0.88 19.78 9.75
N ALA A 125 -0.26 19.97 10.93
CA ALA A 125 0.99 19.32 11.31
C ALA A 125 0.89 17.78 11.36
N TYR A 126 -0.29 17.23 11.70
CA TYR A 126 -0.58 15.79 11.68
C TYR A 126 -0.86 15.22 10.28
N ARG A 127 -1.28 16.05 9.32
CA ARG A 127 -1.58 15.62 7.94
C ARG A 127 -0.35 15.53 7.03
N ILE A 128 0.79 16.09 7.46
CA ILE A 128 2.00 16.22 6.64
C ILE A 128 2.84 14.95 6.61
#